data_AF-A0A9X0HNX0-F1
#
_entry.id   AF-A0A9X0HNX0-F1
#
_cell.length_a   1.000
_cell.length_b   1.000
_cell.length_c   1.000
_cell.angle_alpha   90.00
_cell.angle_beta   90.00
_cell.angle_gamma   90.00
#
_symmetry.space_group_name_H-M   'P 1'
#
loop_
_entity.id
_entity.type
_entity.pdbx_description
1 polymer ?
#
loop_
_entity_poly.entity_id
_entity_poly.type
_entity_poly.pdbx_seq_one_letter_code
_entity_poly.pdbx_strand_id
1 'polypeptide(L)'
;MQAIATAATALTVAASMPRYKGPLGNFLKEQHRLKDEKARAVMAAATLRSMRTNVLALVEDSPVFSPVERQRTAESIEQCQCIAQLQRWFRNVYRLRNEREESLQLAYAEGTCTFISALNR
;
A
#
# COMPACT_ATOMS: atom_id res chain seq x y z
N MET A 1 0.79 9.68 -27.70
CA MET A 1 -0.66 10.04 -27.65
C MET A 1 -1.54 8.88 -28.16
N GLN A 2 -1.63 7.74 -27.45
CA GLN A 2 -2.41 6.57 -27.91
C GLN A 2 -3.42 6.03 -26.87
N ALA A 3 -3.39 6.51 -25.62
CA ALA A 3 -4.29 6.04 -24.56
C ALA A 3 -5.71 6.65 -24.61
N ILE A 4 -5.89 7.76 -25.34
CA ILE A 4 -7.14 8.53 -25.36
C ILE A 4 -8.17 7.88 -26.30
N ALA A 5 -7.71 7.26 -27.40
CA ALA A 5 -8.59 6.61 -28.37
C ALA A 5 -9.24 5.34 -27.81
N THR A 6 -8.54 4.56 -26.99
CA THR A 6 -9.07 3.31 -26.41
C THR A 6 -10.16 3.52 -25.36
N ALA A 7 -10.10 4.61 -24.59
CA ALA A 7 -11.13 4.94 -23.60
C ALA A 7 -12.46 5.37 -24.26
N ALA A 8 -12.39 6.18 -25.32
CA ALA A 8 -13.55 6.68 -26.04
C ALA A 8 -14.31 5.56 -26.79
N THR A 9 -13.59 4.60 -27.37
CA THR A 9 -14.20 3.44 -28.04
C THR A 9 -14.82 2.44 -27.03
N ALA A 10 -14.25 2.31 -25.83
CA ALA A 10 -14.81 1.44 -24.79
C ALA A 10 -16.16 1.95 -24.26
N LEU A 11 -16.31 3.28 -24.10
CA LEU A 11 -17.56 3.92 -23.67
C LEU A 11 -18.71 3.77 -24.69
N THR A 12 -18.40 3.89 -25.98
CA THR A 12 -19.38 3.73 -27.07
C THR A 12 -19.81 2.28 -27.26
N VAL A 13 -18.90 1.31 -27.09
CA VAL A 13 -19.24 -0.12 -27.09
C VAL A 13 -20.08 -0.49 -25.87
N ALA A 14 -19.75 0.01 -24.67
CA ALA A 14 -20.54 -0.21 -23.44
C ALA A 14 -22.00 0.29 -23.58
N ALA A 15 -22.20 1.45 -24.21
CA ALA A 15 -23.54 2.00 -24.49
C ALA A 15 -24.36 1.14 -25.48
N SER A 16 -23.70 0.33 -26.32
CA SER A 16 -24.35 -0.56 -27.30
C SER A 16 -24.57 -2.00 -26.81
N MET A 17 -23.97 -2.40 -25.69
CA MET A 17 -24.09 -3.76 -25.12
C MET A 17 -25.54 -4.24 -24.87
N PRO A 18 -26.51 -3.38 -24.50
CA PRO A 18 -27.91 -3.81 -24.34
C PRO A 18 -28.56 -4.30 -25.65
N ARG A 19 -27.98 -3.99 -26.81
CA ARG A 19 -28.55 -4.31 -28.13
C ARG A 19 -28.17 -5.70 -28.65
N TYR A 20 -27.12 -6.32 -28.12
CA TYR A 20 -26.68 -7.65 -28.55
C TYR A 20 -27.37 -8.75 -27.71
N LYS A 21 -28.30 -9.49 -28.33
CA LYS A 21 -28.96 -10.67 -27.74
C LYS A 21 -28.30 -11.96 -28.25
N GLY A 22 -28.41 -13.05 -27.48
CA GLY A 22 -27.88 -14.37 -27.86
C GLY A 22 -26.41 -14.61 -27.47
N PRO A 23 -25.73 -15.60 -28.07
CA PRO A 23 -24.38 -16.05 -27.67
C PRO A 23 -23.33 -14.93 -27.67
N LEU A 24 -23.37 -14.03 -28.66
CA LEU A 24 -22.44 -12.89 -28.74
C LEU A 24 -22.65 -11.88 -27.60
N GLY A 25 -23.89 -11.62 -27.21
CA GLY A 25 -24.20 -10.73 -26.08
C GLY A 25 -23.70 -11.29 -24.75
N ASN A 26 -23.84 -12.60 -24.54
CA ASN A 26 -23.32 -13.29 -23.36
C ASN A 26 -21.78 -13.26 -23.32
N PHE A 27 -21.12 -13.49 -24.45
CA PHE A 27 -19.68 -13.39 -24.58
C PHE A 27 -19.16 -11.97 -24.25
N LEU A 28 -19.80 -10.92 -24.78
CA LEU A 28 -19.39 -9.54 -24.52
C LEU A 28 -19.58 -9.14 -23.05
N LYS A 29 -20.67 -9.58 -22.40
CA LYS A 29 -20.88 -9.40 -20.96
C LYS A 29 -19.79 -10.09 -20.14
N GLU A 30 -19.44 -11.31 -20.49
CA GLU A 30 -18.38 -12.06 -19.80
C GLU A 30 -17.00 -11.40 -19.99
N GLN A 31 -16.70 -10.93 -21.20
CA GLN A 31 -15.48 -10.15 -21.45
C GLN A 31 -15.42 -8.85 -20.64
N HIS A 32 -16.55 -8.15 -20.47
CA HIS A 32 -16.61 -6.97 -19.62
C HIS A 32 -16.36 -7.33 -18.15
N ARG A 33 -17.02 -8.39 -17.65
CA ARG A 33 -16.83 -8.89 -16.29
C ARG A 33 -15.37 -9.23 -16.00
N LEU A 34 -14.73 -9.99 -16.89
CA LEU A 34 -13.31 -10.36 -16.76
C LEU A 34 -12.38 -9.14 -16.81
N LYS A 35 -12.68 -8.14 -17.64
CA LYS A 35 -11.93 -6.87 -17.66
C LYS A 35 -12.05 -6.12 -16.35
N ASP A 36 -13.25 -6.04 -15.78
CA ASP A 36 -13.47 -5.36 -14.49
C ASP A 36 -12.79 -6.11 -13.33
N GLU A 37 -12.88 -7.43 -13.32
CA GLU A 37 -12.19 -8.28 -12.34
C GLU A 37 -10.67 -8.10 -12.42
N LYS A 38 -10.11 -8.09 -13.64
CA LYS A 38 -8.68 -7.81 -13.86
C LYS A 38 -8.30 -6.40 -13.40
N ALA A 39 -9.11 -5.40 -13.71
CA ALA A 39 -8.86 -4.02 -13.27
C ALA A 39 -8.85 -3.91 -11.74
N ARG A 40 -9.81 -4.55 -11.06
CA ARG A 40 -9.85 -4.62 -9.58
C ARG A 40 -8.63 -5.33 -9.00
N ALA A 41 -8.20 -6.44 -9.59
CA ALA A 41 -7.01 -7.15 -9.15
C ALA A 41 -5.73 -6.29 -9.27
N VAL A 42 -5.58 -5.55 -10.37
CA VAL A 42 -4.45 -4.61 -10.57
C VAL A 42 -4.48 -3.50 -9.52
N MET A 43 -5.64 -2.89 -9.26
CA MET A 43 -5.79 -1.87 -8.21
C MET A 43 -5.48 -2.42 -6.82
N ALA A 44 -5.92 -3.64 -6.51
CA ALA A 44 -5.65 -4.29 -5.23
C ALA A 44 -4.15 -4.56 -5.05
N ALA A 45 -3.47 -5.05 -6.09
CA ALA A 45 -2.03 -5.28 -6.07
C ALA A 45 -1.23 -3.98 -5.89
N ALA A 46 -1.63 -2.91 -6.58
CA ALA A 46 -1.02 -1.59 -6.42
C ALA A 46 -1.22 -1.05 -4.99
N THR A 47 -2.43 -1.20 -4.44
CA THR A 47 -2.74 -0.82 -3.06
C THR A 47 -1.91 -1.60 -2.05
N LEU A 48 -1.79 -2.93 -2.21
CA LEU A 48 -0.95 -3.76 -1.35
C LEU A 48 0.50 -3.30 -1.37
N ARG A 49 1.07 -3.06 -2.56
CA ARG A 49 2.44 -2.58 -2.69
C ARG A 49 2.64 -1.24 -1.98
N SER A 50 1.76 -0.28 -2.22
CA SER A 50 1.82 1.04 -1.57
C SER A 50 1.70 0.93 -0.04
N MET A 51 0.77 0.13 0.46
CA MET A 51 0.60 -0.09 1.91
C MET A 51 1.83 -0.72 2.54
N ARG A 52 2.46 -1.71 1.90
CA ARG A 52 3.71 -2.31 2.39
C ARG A 52 4.80 -1.26 2.48
N THR A 53 5.04 -0.50 1.41
CA THR A 53 6.04 0.59 1.39
C THR A 53 5.79 1.60 2.50
N ASN A 54 4.55 2.02 2.72
CA ASN A 54 4.22 2.99 3.77
C ASN A 54 4.56 2.48 5.18
N VAL A 55 4.32 1.20 5.47
CA VAL A 55 4.69 0.65 6.78
C VAL A 55 6.21 0.52 6.91
N LEU A 56 6.92 0.09 5.87
CA LEU A 56 8.39 0.01 5.90
C LEU A 56 9.03 1.38 6.13
N ALA A 57 8.54 2.41 5.45
CA ALA A 57 9.02 3.77 5.61
C ALA A 57 8.90 4.29 7.06
N LEU A 58 7.82 3.94 7.77
CA LEU A 58 7.66 4.30 9.18
C LEU A 58 8.70 3.63 10.09
N VAL A 59 9.11 2.42 9.72
CA VAL A 59 10.01 1.59 10.54
C VAL A 59 11.47 1.89 10.22
N GLU A 60 11.77 2.45 9.05
CA GLU A 60 13.13 2.85 8.66
C GLU A 60 13.70 4.00 9.51
N ASP A 61 12.85 4.78 10.18
CA ASP A 61 13.25 5.87 11.09
C ASP A 61 14.18 5.37 12.21
N SER A 62 15.48 5.64 12.02
CA SER A 62 16.57 5.01 12.76
C SER A 62 16.64 5.27 14.28
N PRO A 63 16.13 6.38 14.86
CA PRO A 63 16.23 6.56 16.32
C PRO A 63 15.14 5.79 17.09
N VAL A 64 14.08 5.32 16.43
CA VAL A 64 12.88 4.79 17.09
C VAL A 64 12.80 3.26 17.07
N PHE A 65 13.28 2.65 16.00
CA PHE A 65 13.24 1.19 15.80
C PHE A 65 14.64 0.61 15.68
N SER A 66 14.89 -0.48 16.41
CA SER A 66 16.15 -1.21 16.31
C SER A 66 16.27 -1.94 14.96
N PRO A 67 17.49 -2.18 14.45
CA PRO A 67 17.69 -2.91 13.19
C PRO A 67 16.95 -4.26 13.13
N VAL A 68 16.87 -4.98 14.25
CA VAL A 68 16.18 -6.27 14.37
C VAL A 68 14.66 -6.12 14.19
N GLU A 69 14.06 -5.09 14.80
CA GLU A 69 12.63 -4.80 14.65
C GLU A 69 12.30 -4.42 13.20
N ARG A 70 13.18 -3.66 12.55
CA ARG A 70 13.02 -3.29 11.13
C ARG A 70 13.01 -4.52 10.24
N GLN A 71 13.98 -5.41 10.41
CA GLN A 71 14.08 -6.63 9.62
C GLN A 71 12.86 -7.55 9.81
N ARG A 72 12.46 -7.84 11.05
CA ARG A 72 11.30 -8.70 11.34
C ARG A 72 10.00 -8.13 10.77
N THR A 73 9.86 -6.80 10.83
CA THR A 73 8.69 -6.12 10.26
C THR A 73 8.69 -6.22 8.74
N ALA A 74 9.85 -6.06 8.09
CA ALA A 74 9.97 -6.22 6.64
C ALA A 74 9.57 -7.62 6.17
N GLU A 75 10.11 -8.66 6.81
CA GLU A 75 9.79 -10.06 6.51
C GLU A 75 8.29 -10.36 6.68
N SER A 76 7.68 -9.84 7.75
CA SER A 76 6.25 -10.06 8.04
C SER A 76 5.31 -9.36 7.05
N ILE A 77 5.69 -8.17 6.57
CA ILE A 77 4.85 -7.33 5.71
C ILE A 77 4.94 -7.73 4.25
N GLU A 78 6.12 -8.16 3.79
CA GLU A 78 6.34 -8.60 2.42
C GLU A 78 5.41 -9.77 2.05
N GLN A 79 5.20 -10.69 2.98
CA GLN A 79 4.34 -11.86 2.80
C GLN A 79 2.83 -11.55 2.95
N CYS A 80 2.47 -10.40 3.52
CA CYS A 80 1.08 -10.09 3.84
C CYS A 80 0.28 -9.69 2.58
N GLN A 81 -0.71 -10.49 2.19
CA GLN A 81 -1.61 -10.22 1.05
C GLN A 81 -2.95 -9.58 1.42
N CYS A 82 -3.14 -9.22 2.70
CA CYS A 82 -4.38 -8.67 3.22
C CYS A 82 -4.26 -7.17 3.51
N ILE A 83 -5.00 -6.34 2.76
CA ILE A 83 -5.00 -4.87 2.94
C ILE A 83 -5.42 -4.48 4.37
N ALA A 84 -6.47 -5.11 4.91
CA ALA A 84 -6.95 -4.79 6.25
C ALA A 84 -5.92 -5.11 7.35
N GLN A 85 -5.12 -6.17 7.15
CA GLN A 85 -4.04 -6.51 8.07
C GLN A 85 -2.89 -5.50 7.96
N LEU A 86 -2.51 -5.08 6.74
CA LEU A 86 -1.53 -4.01 6.54
C LEU A 86 -1.97 -2.67 7.14
N GLN A 87 -3.26 -2.34 7.09
CA GLN A 87 -3.80 -1.14 7.75
C GLN A 87 -3.70 -1.22 9.28
N ARG A 88 -3.92 -2.40 9.88
CA ARG A 88 -3.70 -2.60 11.32
C ARG A 88 -2.22 -2.47 11.68
N TRP A 89 -1.34 -3.06 10.87
CA TRP A 89 0.11 -2.92 11.00
C TRP A 89 0.51 -1.44 10.98
N PHE A 90 0.07 -0.70 9.97
CA PHE A 90 0.35 0.73 9.84
C PHE A 90 -0.04 1.51 11.09
N ARG A 91 -1.29 1.33 11.57
CA ARG A 91 -1.77 2.01 12.80
C ARG A 91 -0.94 1.65 14.03
N ASN A 92 -0.58 0.39 14.19
CA ASN A 92 0.19 -0.07 15.35
C ASN A 92 1.63 0.45 15.33
N VAL A 93 2.29 0.38 14.18
CA VAL A 93 3.65 0.90 13.99
C VAL A 93 3.66 2.41 14.20
N TYR A 94 2.70 3.12 13.61
CA TYR A 94 2.58 4.57 13.78
C TYR A 94 2.39 4.96 15.24
N ARG A 95 1.50 4.27 15.97
CA ARG A 95 1.30 4.49 17.41
C ARG A 95 2.58 4.25 18.21
N LEU A 96 3.24 3.11 18.01
CA LEU A 96 4.50 2.78 18.69
C LEU A 96 5.61 3.79 18.37
N ARG A 97 5.68 4.25 17.12
CA ARG A 97 6.65 5.26 16.70
C ARG A 97 6.46 6.54 17.53
N ASN A 98 5.23 7.05 17.60
CA ASN A 98 4.93 8.27 18.35
C ASN A 98 5.18 8.10 19.86
N GLU A 99 4.72 6.99 20.47
CA GLU A 99 4.95 6.71 21.91
C GLU A 99 6.46 6.68 22.25
N ARG A 100 7.28 6.07 21.38
CA ARG A 100 8.73 6.01 21.55
C ARG A 100 9.42 7.33 21.26
N GLU A 101 8.97 8.08 20.25
CA GLU A 101 9.49 9.40 19.93
C GLU A 101 9.24 10.39 21.08
N GLU A 102 8.05 10.39 21.66
CA GLU A 102 7.72 11.15 22.87
C GLU A 102 8.60 10.75 24.06
N SER A 103 8.80 9.45 24.27
CA SER A 103 9.67 8.93 25.34
C SER A 103 11.13 9.37 25.15
N LEU A 104 11.63 9.38 23.90
CA LEU A 104 12.98 9.84 23.57
C LEU A 104 13.13 11.35 23.82
N GLN A 105 12.12 12.15 23.46
CA GLN A 105 12.12 13.59 23.71
C GLN A 105 12.14 13.90 25.21
N LEU A 106 11.37 13.17 26.02
CA LEU A 106 11.39 13.30 27.48
C LEU A 106 12.75 12.91 28.07
N ALA A 107 13.31 11.77 27.66
CA ALA A 107 14.62 11.32 28.12
C ALA A 107 15.76 12.28 27.73
N TYR A 108 15.63 12.99 26.61
CA TYR A 108 16.55 14.05 26.21
C TYR A 108 16.40 15.30 27.08
N ALA A 109 15.16 15.72 27.37
CA ALA A 109 14.87 16.87 28.23
C ALA A 109 15.35 16.67 29.68
N GLU A 110 15.26 15.44 30.19
CA GLU A 110 15.74 15.06 31.53
C GLU A 110 17.27 14.90 31.61
N GLY A 111 17.98 14.92 30.47
CA GLY A 111 19.43 14.73 30.41
C GLY A 111 19.90 13.28 30.60
N THR A 112 18.97 12.33 30.67
CA THR A 112 19.22 10.90 30.89
C THR A 112 19.69 10.17 29.64
N CYS A 113 19.47 10.77 28.45
CA CYS A 113 19.89 10.21 27.17
C CYS A 113 20.69 11.22 26.35
N THR A 114 22.00 11.02 26.24
CA THR A 114 22.86 11.74 25.28
C THR A 114 22.94 10.93 23.99
N PHE A 115 22.28 11.38 22.93
CA PHE A 115 22.67 10.94 21.58
C PHE A 115 24.09 11.49 21.33
N ILE A 116 25.08 10.61 21.35
CA ILE A 116 26.33 10.89 20.64
C ILE A 116 25.92 10.92 19.18
N SER A 117 25.62 12.11 18.66
CA SER A 117 25.60 12.37 17.24
C SER A 117 26.97 11.95 16.74
N ALA A 118 27.05 10.73 16.22
CA ALA A 118 28.18 10.26 15.44
C ALA A 118 28.19 11.06 14.13
N LEU A 119 28.55 12.34 14.25
CA LEU A 119 29.23 13.09 13.22
C LEU A 119 30.57 12.37 13.02
N ASN A 120 30.57 11.35 12.17
CA ASN A 120 31.80 10.79 11.63
C ASN A 120 31.55 10.22 10.24
N ARG A 121 31.90 11.07 9.26
CA ARG A 121 32.35 10.80 7.88
C ARG A 121 31.32 10.40 6.85
#